data_AF-A0A562HET8-F1
#
_entry.id   AF-A0A562HET8-F1
#
_cell.length_a   1.000
_cell.length_b   1.000
_cell.length_c   1.000
_cell.angle_alpha   90.00
_cell.angle_beta   90.00
_cell.angle_gamma   90.00
#
_symmetry.space_group_name_H-M   'P 1'
#
loop_
_entity.id
_entity.type
_entity.pdbx_description
1 polymer ?
#
loop_
_entity_poly.entity_id
_entity_poly.type
_entity_poly.pdbx_seq_one_letter_code
_entity_poly.pdbx_strand_id
1 'polypeptide(L)' 'MCFRPPNVSKPTRCACGTLNPPNAPKCRKCGTPLAAEIETFICPRCGTQTPVTETACKNCGLTAEEAAAYMNPDE' A
#
# COMPACT_ATOMS: atom_id res chain seq x y z
N MET A 1 -5.29 0.09 31.02
CA MET A 1 -4.31 0.32 29.93
C MET A 1 -5.02 0.04 28.61
N CYS A 2 -5.08 1.01 27.69
CA CYS A 2 -5.74 0.81 26.39
C CYS A 2 -4.92 -0.20 25.56
N PHE A 3 -5.46 -1.40 25.37
CA PHE A 3 -4.86 -2.45 24.54
C PHE A 3 -4.99 -2.02 23.07
N ARG A 4 -3.89 -1.59 22.46
CA ARG A 4 -3.87 -1.20 21.04
C ARG A 4 -3.42 -2.42 20.24
N PRO A 5 -4.34 -3.14 19.56
CA PRO A 5 -3.99 -4.36 18.84
C PRO A 5 -2.91 -4.07 17.79
N PRO A 6 -1.91 -4.97 17.63
CA PRO A 6 -0.77 -4.77 16.73
C PRO A 6 -1.15 -4.77 15.25
N ASN A 7 -2.37 -5.19 14.92
CA ASN A 7 -2.86 -5.35 13.54
C ASN A 7 -3.64 -4.11 13.02
N VAL A 8 -3.75 -3.03 13.80
CA VAL A 8 -4.39 -1.79 13.30
C VAL A 8 -3.32 -0.88 12.72
N SER A 9 -3.32 -0.79 11.39
CA SER A 9 -2.51 0.17 10.63
C SER A 9 -2.57 1.56 11.27
N LYS A 10 -1.39 2.15 11.51
CA LYS A 10 -1.26 3.38 12.30
C LYS A 10 -1.96 4.54 11.58
N PRO A 11 -2.75 5.38 12.28
CA PRO A 11 -3.40 6.53 11.67
C PRO A 11 -2.37 7.58 11.25
N THR A 12 -2.56 8.14 10.06
CA THR A 12 -1.69 9.16 9.46
C THR A 12 -2.07 10.54 9.99
N ARG A 13 -1.14 11.20 10.68
CA ARG A 13 -1.31 12.58 11.16
C ARG A 13 -1.03 13.55 10.01
N CYS A 14 -2.00 14.38 9.67
CA CYS A 14 -1.81 15.48 8.74
C CYS A 14 -1.05 16.65 9.40
N ALA A 15 -0.37 17.46 8.60
CA ALA A 15 0.27 18.71 9.04
C ALA A 15 -0.72 19.68 9.71
N CYS A 16 -2.01 19.62 9.36
CA CYS A 16 -3.06 20.43 10.01
C CYS A 16 -3.47 19.92 11.41
N GLY A 17 -2.87 18.83 11.89
CA GLY A 17 -3.13 18.22 13.19
C GLY A 17 -4.22 17.14 13.21
N THR A 18 -4.98 16.96 12.13
CA THR A 18 -6.03 15.93 12.04
C THR A 18 -5.44 14.53 11.86
N LEU A 19 -5.96 13.55 12.60
CA LEU A 19 -5.69 12.13 12.40
C LEU A 19 -6.59 11.59 11.29
N ASN A 20 -5.99 10.92 10.32
CA ASN A 20 -6.67 10.33 9.18
C ASN A 20 -6.41 8.83 9.16
N PRO A 21 -7.28 8.04 8.52
CA PRO A 21 -7.00 6.63 8.31
C PRO A 21 -5.70 6.45 7.50
N PRO A 22 -4.98 5.34 7.68
CA PRO A 22 -3.69 5.06 7.03
C PRO A 22 -3.78 5.14 5.50
N ASN A 23 -4.92 4.70 4.94
CA ASN A 23 -5.15 4.64 3.49
C ASN A 23 -5.94 5.86 2.98
N ALA A 24 -6.03 6.94 3.77
CA ALA A 24 -6.70 8.16 3.32
C ALA A 24 -5.85 8.86 2.26
N PRO A 25 -6.33 9.07 1.02
CA PRO A 25 -5.55 9.77 -0.01
C PRO A 25 -5.38 11.27 0.29
N LYS A 26 -6.31 11.85 1.05
CA LYS A 26 -6.31 13.25 1.44
C LYS A 26 -6.82 13.42 2.86
N CYS A 27 -6.39 14.51 3.50
CA CYS A 27 -6.87 14.86 4.81
C CYS A 27 -8.37 15.20 4.78
N ARG A 28 -9.14 14.59 5.67
CA ARG A 28 -10.59 14.82 5.77
C ARG A 28 -10.96 16.23 6.22
N LYS A 29 -10.03 16.97 6.83
CA LYS A 29 -10.26 18.34 7.33
C LYS A 29 -9.74 19.42 6.38
N CYS A 30 -8.49 19.34 5.95
CA CYS A 30 -7.86 20.40 5.15
C CYS A 30 -7.70 20.07 3.66
N GLY A 31 -8.02 18.84 3.24
CA GLY A 31 -7.92 18.42 1.84
C GLY A 31 -6.50 18.19 1.33
N THR A 32 -5.46 18.44 2.14
CA THR A 32 -4.06 18.19 1.77
C THR A 32 -3.83 16.72 1.45
N PRO A 33 -3.09 16.39 0.37
CA PRO A 33 -2.74 15.00 0.05
C PRO A 33 -1.94 14.41 1.21
N LEU A 34 -2.33 13.21 1.64
CA LEU A 34 -1.57 12.43 2.60
C LEU A 34 -0.77 11.41 1.81
N ALA A 35 0.48 11.18 2.20
CA ALA A 35 1.23 10.05 1.71
C ALA A 35 0.52 8.80 2.23
N ALA A 36 -0.42 8.27 1.44
CA ALA A 36 -0.96 6.94 1.66
C ALA A 36 0.25 6.00 1.58
N GLU A 37 0.41 5.17 2.61
CA GLU A 37 1.41 4.11 2.60
C GLU A 37 1.03 3.22 1.43
N ILE A 38 1.73 3.38 0.29
CA ILE A 38 1.43 2.62 -0.89
C ILE A 38 1.80 1.18 -0.53
N GLU A 39 0.79 0.33 -0.41
CA GLU A 39 1.01 -1.09 -0.18
C GLU A 39 2.01 -1.58 -1.23
N THR A 40 3.05 -2.29 -0.81
CA THR A 40 4.07 -2.84 -1.71
C THR A 40 4.01 -4.35 -1.63
N PHE A 41 4.04 -5.02 -2.78
CA PHE A 41 4.19 -6.46 -2.87
C PHE A 41 5.61 -6.84 -3.27
N ILE A 42 6.04 -8.04 -2.92
CA ILE A 42 7.32 -8.60 -3.36
C ILE A 42 7.08 -9.27 -4.72
N CYS A 43 7.80 -8.84 -5.75
CA CYS A 43 7.66 -9.41 -7.08
C CYS A 43 8.09 -10.90 -7.08
N PRO A 44 7.25 -11.85 -7.52
CA PRO A 44 7.58 -13.29 -7.50
C PRO A 44 8.67 -13.65 -8.52
N ARG A 45 8.87 -12.84 -9.57
CA ARG A 45 9.89 -13.10 -10.60
C ARG A 45 11.30 -12.65 -10.20
N CYS A 46 11.43 -11.51 -9.53
CA CYS A 46 12.73 -10.89 -9.24
C CYS A 46 12.99 -10.56 -7.76
N GLY A 47 12.00 -10.72 -6.89
CA GLY A 47 12.10 -10.39 -5.46
C GLY A 47 12.09 -8.89 -5.14
N THR A 48 11.90 -8.00 -6.12
CA THR A 48 11.86 -6.55 -5.88
C THR A 48 10.54 -6.11 -5.27
N GLN A 49 10.61 -5.26 -4.24
CA GLN A 49 9.44 -4.61 -3.64
C GLN A 49 8.85 -3.58 -4.61
N THR A 50 7.62 -3.82 -5.07
CA THR A 50 6.90 -2.99 -6.03
C THR A 50 5.61 -2.50 -5.40
N PRO A 51 5.22 -1.23 -5.54
CA PRO A 51 3.93 -0.74 -5.07
C PRO A 51 2.77 -1.43 -5.82
N VAL A 52 1.69 -1.81 -5.12
CA VAL A 52 0.51 -2.45 -5.75
C VAL A 52 -0.25 -1.50 -6.67
N THR A 53 0.04 -0.20 -6.60
CA THR A 53 -0.52 0.80 -7.52
C THR A 53 0.12 0.75 -8.90
N GLU A 54 1.30 0.14 -9.05
CA GLU A 54 1.94 -0.03 -10.36
C GLU A 54 1.41 -1.30 -11.05
N THR A 55 1.05 -1.17 -12.33
CA THR A 55 0.66 -2.29 -13.18
C THR A 55 1.83 -3.20 -13.56
N ALA A 56 3.08 -2.80 -13.28
CA ALA A 56 4.26 -3.62 -13.55
C ALA A 56 5.40 -3.39 -12.56
N CYS A 57 6.23 -4.40 -12.36
CA CYS A 57 7.45 -4.33 -11.57
C CYS A 57 8.49 -3.43 -12.24
N LYS A 58 8.98 -2.41 -11.53
CA LYS A 58 10.00 -1.48 -12.04
C LYS A 58 11.34 -2.11 -12.38
N ASN A 59 11.65 -3.27 -11.80
CA ASN A 59 12.94 -3.93 -11.98
C ASN A 59 12.93 -4.92 -13.14
N CYS A 60 11.92 -5.80 -13.20
CA CYS A 60 11.87 -6.88 -14.18
C CYS A 60 10.77 -6.71 -15.24
N GLY A 61 9.91 -5.71 -15.11
CA GLY A 61 8.79 -5.46 -16.03
C GLY A 61 7.59 -6.40 -15.84
N LEU A 62 7.61 -7.29 -14.83
CA LEU A 62 6.50 -8.22 -14.57
C LEU A 62 5.20 -7.47 -14.32
N THR A 63 4.21 -7.68 -15.16
CA THR A 63 2.90 -7.03 -15.03
C THR A 63 2.07 -7.61 -13.88
N ALA A 64 1.06 -6.86 -13.41
CA ALA A 64 0.11 -7.32 -12.41
C ALA A 64 -0.68 -8.55 -12.89
N GLU A 65 -0.91 -8.66 -14.20
CA GLU A 65 -1.58 -9.79 -14.85
C GLU A 65 -0.73 -11.06 -14.75
N GLU A 66 0.55 -10.95 -15.08
CA GLU A 66 1.51 -12.06 -14.90
C GLU A 66 1.71 -12.39 -13.41
N ALA A 67 1.76 -11.38 -12.53
CA ALA A 67 1.85 -11.60 -11.09
C ALA A 67 0.64 -12.34 -10.53
N ALA A 68 -0.57 -12.07 -11.04
CA ALA A 68 -1.79 -12.80 -10.69
C ALA A 68 -1.76 -14.25 -11.16
N ALA A 69 -1.13 -14.55 -12.30
CA ALA A 69 -0.92 -15.91 -12.78
C ALA A 69 0.04 -16.72 -11.86
N TYR A 70 1.04 -16.08 -11.26
CA TYR A 70 1.88 -16.75 -10.23
C TYR A 70 1.11 -17.04 -8.93
N MET A 71 0.02 -16.31 -8.66
CA MET A 71 -0.80 -16.48 -7.45
C MET A 71 -1.99 -17.45 -7.65
N ASN A 72 -2.32 -17.85 -8.89
CA ASN A 72 -3.30 -18.89 -9.20
C ASN A 72 -2.60 -20.12 -9.80
N PRO A 73 -2.21 -21.10 -8.97
CA PRO A 73 -1.56 -22.32 -9.46
C PRO A 73 -2.51 -23.37 -10.09
N ASP A 74 -3.82 -23.13 -10.15
CA ASP A 74 -4.80 -24.13 -10.61
C ASP A 74 -5.80 -23.54 -11.62
N GLU A 75 -5.43 -23.64 -12.91
CA GLU A 75 -6.33 -24.00 -14.02
C GLU A 75 -5.52 -24.69 -15.13
#